data_AF-A0A1I7BCG6-F1
#
_entry.id   AF-A0A1I7BCG6-F1
#
_cell.length_a   1.000
_cell.length_b   1.000
_cell.length_c   1.000
_cell.angle_alpha   90.00
_cell.angle_beta   90.00
_cell.angle_gamma   90.00
#
_symmetry.space_group_name_H-M   'P 1'
#
loop_
_entity.id
_entity.type
_entity.pdbx_description
1 polymer ?
#
loop_
_entity_poly.entity_id
_entity_poly.type
_entity_poly.pdbx_seq_one_letter_code
_entity_poly.pdbx_strand_id
1 'polypeptide(L)'
;MLFFLLLVSPVVVLPLVLVHAVYSYRKLLRRPARLCSYAAVLIGGTAYLVFLRGLAHTPIVQGTTRCVEDKPNWMGEGDRLLRYDPKTFPPEANCVWDNGTTVDMVPGYIAPTLYTLLPLTAACAVAALFFLLRTRRS
;
A
#
# COMPACT_ATOMS: atom_id res chain seq x y z
N MET A 1 -6.23 7.91 -18.73
CA MET A 1 -7.40 8.35 -17.92
C MET A 1 -7.68 7.43 -16.72
N LEU A 2 -7.75 6.11 -16.89
CA LEU A 2 -8.04 5.17 -15.78
C LEU A 2 -7.01 5.24 -14.63
N PHE A 3 -5.73 5.37 -14.96
CA PHE A 3 -4.65 5.53 -13.98
C PHE A 3 -4.77 6.82 -13.15
N PHE A 4 -5.14 7.94 -13.80
CA PHE A 4 -5.40 9.21 -13.10
C PHE A 4 -6.60 9.12 -12.16
N LEU A 5 -7.67 8.44 -12.57
CA LEU A 5 -8.84 8.22 -11.71
C LEU A 5 -8.51 7.37 -10.49
N LEU A 6 -7.72 6.31 -10.67
CA LEU A 6 -7.25 5.46 -9.58
C LEU A 6 -6.34 6.20 -8.58
N LEU A 7 -5.52 7.13 -9.07
CA LEU A 7 -4.61 7.91 -8.22
C LEU A 7 -5.32 9.06 -7.49
N VAL A 8 -6.26 9.74 -8.15
CA VAL A 8 -7.00 10.89 -7.59
C VAL A 8 -8.09 10.43 -6.61
N SER A 9 -8.69 9.26 -6.85
CA SER A 9 -9.75 8.70 -6.01
C SER A 9 -9.39 8.63 -4.51
N PRO A 10 -8.31 7.95 -4.06
CA PRO A 10 -7.96 7.88 -2.64
C PRO A 10 -7.60 9.25 -2.06
N VAL A 11 -6.96 10.12 -2.84
CA VAL A 11 -6.53 11.46 -2.40
C VAL A 11 -7.72 12.37 -2.10
N VAL A 12 -8.84 12.19 -2.81
CA VAL A 12 -10.07 12.95 -2.58
C VAL A 12 -10.98 12.24 -1.58
N VAL A 13 -11.09 10.92 -1.64
CA VAL A 13 -11.99 10.14 -0.79
C VAL A 13 -11.51 10.09 0.66
N LEU A 14 -10.21 9.91 0.92
CA LEU A 14 -9.66 9.87 2.29
C LEU A 14 -9.97 11.15 3.10
N PRO A 15 -9.66 12.38 2.63
CA PRO A 15 -9.94 13.58 3.40
C PRO A 15 -11.44 13.82 3.57
N LEU A 16 -12.26 13.54 2.55
CA LEU A 16 -13.72 13.64 2.68
C LEU A 16 -14.27 12.70 3.76
N VAL A 17 -13.80 11.45 3.76
CA VAL A 17 -14.19 10.44 4.74
C VAL A 17 -13.69 10.81 6.14
N LEU A 18 -12.47 11.34 6.27
CA LEU A 18 -11.92 11.85 7.53
C LEU A 18 -12.75 13.02 8.08
N VAL A 19 -12.99 14.05 7.27
CA VAL A 19 -13.77 15.24 7.66
C VAL A 19 -15.17 14.82 8.09
N HIS A 20 -15.81 13.95 7.32
CA HIS A 20 -17.15 13.47 7.64
C HIS A 20 -17.17 12.58 8.89
N ALA A 21 -16.15 11.73 9.09
CA ALA A 21 -16.01 10.91 10.28
C ALA A 21 -15.83 11.76 11.54
N VAL A 22 -14.98 12.80 11.48
CA VAL A 22 -14.74 13.73 12.58
C VAL A 22 -16.01 14.50 12.92
N TYR A 23 -16.71 15.05 11.92
CA TYR A 23 -17.94 15.80 12.14
C TYR A 23 -19.09 14.92 12.66
N SER A 24 -19.16 13.68 12.21
CA SER A 24 -20.25 12.75 12.54
C SER A 24 -19.88 11.71 13.61
N TYR A 25 -18.78 11.87 14.35
CA TYR A 25 -18.21 10.81 15.19
C TYR A 25 -19.20 10.28 16.25
N ARG A 26 -19.94 11.17 16.93
CA ARG A 26 -20.96 10.80 17.93
C ARG A 26 -22.10 9.98 17.33
N LYS A 27 -22.47 10.26 16.07
CA LYS A 27 -23.54 9.57 15.35
C LYS A 27 -23.06 8.24 14.75
N LEU A 28 -21.79 8.16 14.36
CA LEU A 28 -21.16 6.93 13.87
C LEU A 28 -21.02 5.88 14.97
N LEU A 29 -20.66 6.29 16.19
CA LEU A 29 -20.53 5.39 17.35
C LEU A 29 -21.82 4.59 17.64
N ARG A 30 -22.99 5.14 17.29
CA ARG A 30 -24.29 4.46 17.46
C ARG A 30 -24.64 3.48 16.33
N ARG A 31 -23.84 3.42 15.25
CA ARG A 31 -24.12 2.60 14.06
C ARG A 31 -22.87 1.77 13.68
N PRO A 32 -22.69 0.58 14.25
CA PRO A 32 -21.47 -0.22 14.07
C PRO A 32 -21.16 -0.53 12.61
N ALA A 33 -22.19 -0.81 11.80
CA ALA A 33 -22.03 -1.03 10.35
C ALA A 33 -21.35 0.16 9.64
N ARG A 34 -21.74 1.40 9.96
CA ARG A 34 -21.14 2.59 9.35
C ARG A 34 -19.70 2.77 9.83
N LEU A 35 -19.44 2.54 11.10
CA LEU A 35 -18.09 2.69 11.66
C LEU A 35 -17.10 1.71 11.00
N CYS A 36 -17.49 0.45 10.82
CA CYS A 36 -16.69 -0.55 10.10
C CYS A 36 -16.47 -0.17 8.62
N SER A 37 -17.49 0.35 7.92
CA SER A 37 -17.32 0.81 6.53
C SER A 37 -16.34 1.98 6.42
N TYR A 38 -16.43 2.97 7.32
CA TYR A 38 -15.51 4.11 7.32
C TYR A 38 -14.08 3.65 7.63
N ALA A 39 -13.90 2.79 8.62
CA ALA A 39 -12.60 2.21 8.94
C ALA A 39 -12.01 1.45 7.74
N ALA A 40 -12.81 0.64 7.04
CA ALA A 40 -12.37 -0.07 5.85
C ALA A 40 -11.89 0.89 4.74
N VAL A 41 -12.60 1.99 4.50
CA VAL A 41 -12.20 2.98 3.49
C VAL A 41 -10.91 3.71 3.89
N LEU A 42 -10.77 4.10 5.16
CA LEU A 42 -9.58 4.79 5.64
C LEU A 42 -8.34 3.88 5.61
N ILE A 43 -8.45 2.68 6.19
CA ILE A 43 -7.35 1.70 6.25
C ILE A 43 -7.00 1.23 4.84
N GLY A 44 -8.00 0.90 4.02
CA GLY A 44 -7.81 0.45 2.64
C GLY A 44 -7.23 1.54 1.74
N GLY A 45 -7.70 2.78 1.88
CA GLY A 45 -7.13 3.93 1.19
C GLY A 45 -5.67 4.18 1.58
N THR A 46 -5.34 4.02 2.87
CA THR A 46 -3.96 4.12 3.36
C THR A 46 -3.08 3.01 2.79
N ALA A 47 -3.57 1.77 2.79
CA ALA A 47 -2.89 0.63 2.17
C ALA A 47 -2.61 0.88 0.69
N TYR A 48 -3.59 1.43 -0.03
CA TYR A 48 -3.46 1.77 -1.44
C TYR A 48 -2.40 2.87 -1.69
N LEU A 49 -2.36 3.92 -0.86
CA LEU A 49 -1.31 4.95 -0.95
C LEU A 49 0.08 4.38 -0.68
N VAL A 50 0.22 3.50 0.32
CA VAL A 50 1.48 2.81 0.61
C VAL A 50 1.90 1.92 -0.57
N PHE A 51 0.95 1.22 -1.18
CA PHE A 51 1.19 0.39 -2.36
C PHE A 51 1.66 1.23 -3.55
N LEU A 52 0.98 2.35 -3.85
CA LEU A 52 1.39 3.28 -4.91
C LEU A 52 2.79 3.85 -4.66
N ARG A 53 3.10 4.18 -3.40
CA ARG A 53 4.45 4.62 -3.03
C ARG A 53 5.47 3.51 -3.29
N GLY A 54 5.16 2.26 -2.97
CA GLY A 54 6.00 1.11 -3.29
C GLY A 54 6.25 0.98 -4.78
N LEU A 55 5.19 1.07 -5.59
CA LEU A 55 5.31 1.01 -7.05
C LEU A 55 6.12 2.17 -7.65
N ALA A 56 6.08 3.36 -7.04
CA ALA A 56 6.93 4.48 -7.47
C ALA A 56 8.43 4.19 -7.27
N HIS A 57 8.78 3.28 -6.35
CA HIS A 57 10.14 2.80 -6.14
C HIS A 57 10.50 1.54 -6.96
N THR A 58 9.59 0.98 -7.74
CA THR A 58 9.85 -0.19 -8.61
C THR A 58 9.97 0.24 -10.09
N PRO A 59 11.15 0.69 -10.56
CA PRO A 59 11.34 1.04 -11.97
C PRO A 59 11.22 -0.20 -12.87
N ILE A 60 10.16 -0.28 -13.69
CA ILE A 60 9.93 -1.43 -14.58
C ILE A 60 10.81 -1.36 -15.83
N VAL A 61 11.00 -0.17 -16.39
CA VAL A 61 11.69 0.01 -17.69
C VAL A 61 13.20 0.27 -17.53
N GLN A 62 13.62 0.88 -16.42
CA GLN A 62 15.01 1.31 -16.17
C GLN A 62 15.60 0.69 -14.90
N GLY A 63 15.11 -0.49 -14.51
CA GLY A 63 15.48 -1.10 -13.22
C GLY A 63 16.96 -1.43 -13.08
N THR A 64 17.58 -1.96 -14.13
CA THR A 64 19.02 -2.26 -14.13
C THR A 64 19.87 -1.00 -14.03
N THR A 65 19.53 0.05 -14.76
CA THR A 65 20.23 1.35 -14.71
C THR A 65 20.14 1.96 -13.31
N ARG A 66 18.93 1.98 -12.73
CA ARG A 66 18.69 2.48 -11.36
C ARG A 66 19.47 1.69 -10.30
N CYS A 67 19.61 0.37 -10.43
CA CYS A 67 20.42 -0.43 -9.50
C CYS A 67 21.88 0.00 -9.50
N VAL A 68 22.42 0.35 -10.67
CA VAL A 68 23.82 0.77 -10.81
C VAL A 68 24.00 2.20 -10.29
N GLU A 69 23.04 3.08 -10.54
CA GLU A 69 23.05 4.47 -10.05
C GLU A 69 22.94 4.55 -8.52
N ASP A 70 22.01 3.81 -7.92
CA ASP A 70 21.77 3.78 -6.48
C ASP A 70 22.63 2.70 -5.78
N LYS A 71 23.79 2.35 -6.35
CA LYS A 71 24.69 1.34 -5.74
C LYS A 71 25.11 1.81 -4.34
N PRO A 72 24.98 0.97 -3.30
CA PRO A 72 25.38 1.35 -1.95
C PRO A 72 26.88 1.64 -1.84
N ASN A 73 27.23 2.68 -1.07
CA ASN A 73 28.62 3.14 -0.88
C ASN A 73 29.55 2.10 -0.23
N TRP A 74 28.98 1.06 0.39
CA TRP A 74 29.75 -0.01 1.03
C TRP A 74 30.13 -1.14 0.05
N MET A 75 29.60 -1.12 -1.19
CA MET A 75 29.98 -2.08 -2.24
C MET A 75 31.24 -1.65 -2.98
N GLY A 76 32.06 -2.62 -3.36
CA GLY A 76 33.31 -2.38 -4.09
C GLY A 76 33.07 -1.91 -5.52
N GLU A 77 34.02 -1.17 -6.11
CA GLU A 77 33.97 -0.75 -7.52
C GLU A 77 33.89 -1.91 -8.51
N GLY A 78 34.38 -3.09 -8.12
CA GLY A 78 34.34 -4.30 -8.95
C GLY A 78 33.01 -5.06 -8.94
N ASP A 79 32.10 -4.76 -8.00
CA ASP A 79 30.82 -5.48 -7.86
C ASP A 79 29.88 -5.17 -9.03
N ARG A 80 29.38 -6.21 -9.69
CA ARG A 80 28.53 -6.10 -10.89
C ARG A 80 27.11 -6.56 -10.59
N LEU A 81 26.16 -5.83 -11.17
CA LEU A 81 24.76 -6.23 -11.14
C LEU A 81 24.57 -7.53 -11.93
N LEU A 82 24.07 -8.57 -11.27
CA LEU A 82 23.78 -9.86 -11.89
C LEU A 82 22.39 -9.84 -12.54
N ARG A 83 21.38 -9.37 -11.80
CA ARG A 83 20.01 -9.27 -12.27
C ARG A 83 19.17 -8.30 -11.45
N TYR A 84 18.06 -7.88 -12.04
CA TYR A 84 17.04 -7.08 -11.41
C TYR A 84 15.74 -7.89 -11.35
N ASP A 85 15.25 -8.14 -10.14
CA ASP A 85 14.05 -8.95 -9.88
C ASP A 85 12.94 -8.08 -9.25
N PRO A 86 12.10 -7.42 -10.07
CA PRO A 86 10.96 -6.66 -9.58
C PRO A 86 9.79 -7.58 -9.23
N LYS A 87 9.08 -7.28 -8.14
CA LYS A 87 7.78 -7.86 -7.81
C LYS A 87 6.74 -6.79 -7.61
N THR A 88 5.54 -7.05 -8.10
CA THR A 88 4.42 -6.11 -7.99
C THR A 88 3.70 -6.22 -6.65
N PHE A 89 3.64 -7.42 -6.05
CA PHE A 89 2.93 -7.62 -4.78
C PHE A 89 3.61 -8.65 -3.86
N PRO A 90 4.03 -8.24 -2.64
CA PRO A 90 4.23 -6.84 -2.24
C PRO A 90 5.23 -6.16 -3.19
N PRO A 91 5.18 -4.81 -3.35
CA PRO A 91 6.17 -4.11 -4.17
C PRO A 91 7.59 -4.38 -3.65
N GLU A 92 8.43 -4.96 -4.50
CA GLU A 92 9.86 -5.20 -4.25
C GLU A 92 10.63 -4.90 -5.54
N ALA A 93 11.87 -4.39 -5.42
CA ALA A 93 12.76 -4.12 -6.53
C ALA A 93 14.17 -4.55 -6.14
N ASN A 94 14.42 -5.86 -6.23
CA ASN A 94 15.66 -6.47 -5.78
C ASN A 94 16.76 -6.33 -6.84
N CYS A 95 17.87 -5.70 -6.47
CA CYS A 95 19.14 -5.71 -7.19
C CYS A 95 20.01 -6.83 -6.65
N VAL A 96 20.25 -7.86 -7.46
CA VAL A 96 21.10 -8.99 -7.10
C VAL A 96 22.48 -8.75 -7.70
N TRP A 97 23.51 -8.76 -6.85
CA TRP A 97 24.90 -8.50 -7.22
C TRP A 97 25.71 -9.81 -7.27
N ASP A 98 26.81 -9.79 -8.01
CA ASP A 98 27.71 -10.93 -8.18
C ASP A 98 28.44 -11.37 -6.90
N ASN A 99 28.66 -10.45 -5.95
CA ASN A 99 29.16 -10.73 -4.61
C ASN A 99 28.15 -11.45 -3.69
N GLY A 100 26.95 -11.78 -4.20
CA GLY A 100 25.89 -12.47 -3.48
C GLY A 100 24.98 -11.55 -2.66
N THR A 101 25.25 -10.25 -2.64
CA THR A 101 24.39 -9.29 -1.93
C THR A 101 23.12 -9.01 -2.73
N THR A 102 22.01 -8.80 -2.01
CA THR A 102 20.74 -8.38 -2.59
C THR A 102 20.28 -7.12 -1.88
N VAL A 103 19.95 -6.10 -2.66
CA VAL A 103 19.49 -4.80 -2.15
C VAL A 103 18.12 -4.52 -2.73
N ASP A 104 17.13 -4.30 -1.87
CA ASP A 104 15.81 -3.86 -2.30
C ASP A 104 15.79 -2.33 -2.41
N MET A 105 15.40 -1.81 -3.57
CA MET A 105 15.18 -0.37 -3.74
C MET A 105 13.90 0.11 -3.04
N VAL A 106 12.95 -0.79 -2.81
CA VAL A 106 11.72 -0.44 -2.12
C VAL A 106 12.01 -0.31 -0.62
N PRO A 107 11.57 0.78 0.03
CA PRO A 107 11.76 0.92 1.47
C PRO A 107 11.18 -0.26 2.25
N GLY A 108 11.96 -0.86 3.13
CA GLY A 108 11.59 -2.08 3.85
C GLY A 108 10.35 -1.98 4.75
N TYR A 109 9.83 -0.77 5.02
CA TYR A 109 8.56 -0.59 5.74
C TYR A 109 7.32 -0.84 4.87
N ILE A 110 7.43 -0.86 3.54
CA ILE A 110 6.28 -0.92 2.64
C ILE A 110 5.58 -2.28 2.72
N ALA A 111 6.31 -3.38 2.54
CA ALA A 111 5.77 -4.73 2.64
C ALA A 111 5.06 -5.02 4.00
N PRO A 112 5.69 -4.80 5.18
CA PRO A 112 5.03 -5.06 6.46
C PRO A 112 3.82 -4.15 6.69
N THR A 113 3.85 -2.90 6.21
CA THR A 113 2.70 -2.00 6.28
C THR A 113 1.53 -2.52 5.43
N LEU A 114 1.78 -3.04 4.24
CA LEU A 114 0.73 -3.65 3.41
C LEU A 114 0.15 -4.92 4.04
N TYR A 115 1.02 -5.79 4.57
CA TYR A 115 0.59 -7.02 5.23
C TYR A 115 -0.23 -6.79 6.51
N THR A 116 -0.12 -5.62 7.14
CA THR A 116 -0.95 -5.25 8.31
C THR A 116 -2.24 -4.56 7.90
N LEU A 117 -2.19 -3.61 6.96
CA LEU A 117 -3.37 -2.82 6.58
C LEU A 117 -4.39 -3.61 5.76
N LEU A 118 -3.94 -4.52 4.88
CA LEU A 118 -4.84 -5.33 4.05
C LEU A 118 -5.77 -6.25 4.86
N PRO A 119 -5.29 -7.08 5.81
CA PRO A 119 -6.17 -7.91 6.62
C PRO A 119 -7.07 -7.08 7.53
N LEU A 120 -6.61 -5.94 8.06
CA LEU A 120 -7.44 -5.02 8.83
C LEU A 120 -8.59 -4.45 7.97
N THR A 121 -8.28 -4.05 6.74
CA THR A 121 -9.28 -3.58 5.77
C THR A 121 -10.32 -4.67 5.48
N ALA A 122 -9.85 -5.90 5.23
CA ALA A 122 -10.72 -7.05 4.98
C ALA A 122 -11.62 -7.35 6.19
N ALA A 123 -11.07 -7.35 7.40
CA ALA A 123 -11.82 -7.57 8.63
C ALA A 123 -12.92 -6.51 8.83
N CYS A 124 -12.59 -5.23 8.61
CA CYS A 124 -13.58 -4.15 8.70
C CYS A 124 -14.67 -4.27 7.61
N ALA A 125 -14.31 -4.65 6.39
CA ALA A 125 -15.27 -4.85 5.30
C ALA A 125 -16.22 -6.03 5.59
N VAL A 126 -15.69 -7.15 6.08
CA VAL A 126 -16.49 -8.33 6.47
C VAL A 126 -17.42 -7.99 7.64
N ALA A 127 -16.93 -7.29 8.67
CA ALA A 127 -17.74 -6.86 9.80
C ALA A 127 -18.88 -5.92 9.36
N ALA A 128 -18.59 -4.95 8.48
CA ALA A 128 -19.61 -4.07 7.93
C ALA A 128 -20.70 -4.84 7.18
N LEU A 129 -20.30 -5.78 6.31
CA LEU A 129 -21.22 -6.64 5.57
C LEU A 129 -22.09 -7.48 6.53
N PHE A 130 -21.46 -8.09 7.55
CA PHE A 130 -22.15 -8.90 8.54
C PHE A 130 -23.23 -8.11 9.28
N PHE A 131 -22.92 -6.89 9.75
CA PHE A 131 -23.92 -6.05 10.41
C PHE A 131 -25.05 -5.63 9.46
N LEU A 132 -24.75 -5.28 8.20
CA LEU A 132 -25.77 -4.93 7.21
C LEU A 132 -26.72 -6.10 6.91
N LEU A 133 -26.18 -7.31 6.76
CA LEU A 133 -26.97 -8.51 6.52
C LEU A 133 -27.81 -8.89 7.75
N ARG A 134 -27.28 -8.73 8.96
CA ARG A 134 -28.02 -8.99 10.20
C ARG A 134 -29.20 -8.03 10.37
N THR A 135 -29.03 -6.74 10.06
CA THR A 135 -30.13 -5.77 10.14
C THR A 135 -31.22 -6.02 9.09
N ARG A 136 -30.90 -6.63 7.94
CA ARG A 136 -31.89 -6.98 6.92
C ARG A 136 -32.71 -8.24 7.23
N ARG A 137 -32.23 -9.09 8.14
CA ARG A 137 -32.89 -10.34 8.54
C ARG A 137 -33.74 -10.21 9.81
N SER A 138 -33.64 -9.09 10.51
CA SER A 138 -34.44 -8.75 11.69
C SER A 138 -35.58 -7.82 11.32
#